data_AF-E8LTL5-F1
#
_entry.id   AF-E8LTL5-F1
#
_cell.length_a   1.000
_cell.length_b   1.000
_cell.length_c   1.000
_cell.angle_alpha   90.00
_cell.angle_beta   90.00
_cell.angle_gamma   90.00
#
_symmetry.space_group_name_H-M   'P 1'
#
loop_
_entity.id
_entity.type
_entity.pdbx_description
1 polymer ?
#
loop_
_entity_poly.entity_id
_entity_poly.type
_entity_poly.pdbx_seq_one_letter_code
_entity_poly.pdbx_strand_id
1 'polypeptide(L)'
;MAAATYRGFTLKTAGNSTEVWQVQIKNHVLSGSMAAVKKSIDWFCDTATIIDPKEFSSLAAKKAESSGQPAQENFHGYTIKNDTGEANSWYCFFNGRLIKGGKLAIQKHIEAYLVAKQKAEQQQKK
;
A
#
# COMPACT_ATOMS: atom_id res chain seq x y z
N MET A 1 13.64 33.58 -4.17
CA MET A 1 13.88 32.22 -4.71
C MET A 1 14.54 31.41 -3.62
N ALA A 2 13.88 30.37 -3.10
CA ALA A 2 14.51 29.48 -2.13
C ALA A 2 15.44 28.53 -2.88
N ALA A 3 16.68 28.41 -2.42
CA ALA A 3 17.66 27.47 -2.93
C ALA A 3 18.01 26.49 -1.80
N ALA A 4 17.96 25.20 -2.09
CA ALA A 4 18.36 24.16 -1.15
C ALA A 4 19.35 23.22 -1.85
N THR A 5 20.36 22.76 -1.14
CA THR A 5 21.34 21.81 -1.68
C THR A 5 21.07 20.42 -1.10
N TYR A 6 21.00 19.40 -1.95
CA TYR A 6 20.83 18.00 -1.54
C TYR A 6 21.76 17.10 -2.34
N ARG A 7 22.60 16.31 -1.65
CA ARG A 7 23.63 15.43 -2.25
C ARG A 7 24.49 16.10 -3.35
N GLY A 8 24.81 17.38 -3.18
CA GLY A 8 25.60 18.16 -4.14
C GLY A 8 24.81 18.75 -5.31
N PHE A 9 23.49 18.53 -5.39
CA PHE A 9 22.62 19.16 -6.39
C PHE A 9 21.90 20.37 -5.80
N THR A 10 21.82 21.45 -6.59
CA THR A 10 21.11 22.67 -6.23
C THR A 10 19.65 22.58 -6.69
N LEU A 11 18.74 22.53 -5.73
CA LEU A 11 17.31 22.62 -5.96
C LEU A 11 16.89 24.08 -5.89
N LYS A 12 16.11 24.52 -6.88
CA LYS A 12 15.55 25.87 -6.96
C LYS A 12 14.03 25.76 -6.99
N THR A 13 13.34 26.66 -6.30
CA THR A 13 11.89 26.78 -6.46
C THR A 13 11.57 27.41 -7.81
N ALA A 14 10.61 26.85 -8.55
CA ALA A 14 10.15 27.42 -9.81
C ALA A 14 9.09 28.50 -9.54
N GLY A 15 9.47 29.77 -9.65
CA GLY A 15 8.57 30.91 -9.52
C GLY A 15 8.26 31.36 -8.09
N ASN A 16 7.02 31.80 -7.87
CA ASN A 16 6.52 32.36 -6.60
C ASN A 16 5.89 31.31 -5.66
N SER A 17 5.84 30.04 -6.11
CA SER A 17 5.27 28.92 -5.36
C SER A 17 6.38 28.12 -4.67
N THR A 18 6.22 27.82 -3.39
CA THR A 18 7.14 27.00 -2.59
C THR A 18 6.94 25.48 -2.77
N GLU A 19 5.92 25.10 -3.55
CA GLU A 19 5.49 23.71 -3.74
C GLU A 19 6.27 22.98 -4.84
N VAL A 20 6.69 23.72 -5.88
CA VAL A 20 7.37 23.16 -7.05
C VAL A 20 8.86 23.43 -6.97
N TRP A 21 9.62 22.35 -6.86
CA TRP A 21 11.07 22.34 -6.83
C TRP A 21 11.61 21.81 -8.15
N GLN A 22 12.70 22.42 -8.61
CA GLN A 22 13.38 22.09 -9.83
C GLN A 22 14.84 21.78 -9.52
N VAL A 23 15.36 20.72 -10.13
CA VAL A 23 16.78 20.36 -10.08
C VAL A 23 17.28 20.12 -11.49
N GLN A 24 18.52 20.55 -11.75
CA GLN A 24 19.21 20.22 -12.99
C GLN A 24 20.22 19.11 -12.69
N ILE A 25 20.02 17.95 -13.32
CA ILE A 25 20.94 16.81 -13.27
C ILE A 25 21.50 16.63 -14.67
N LYS A 26 22.80 16.91 -14.86
CA LYS A 26 23.46 16.92 -16.18
C LYS A 26 22.73 17.83 -17.17
N ASN A 27 22.11 17.24 -18.20
CA ASN A 27 21.38 17.94 -19.26
C ASN A 27 19.84 17.86 -19.09
N HIS A 28 19.37 17.31 -17.97
CA HIS A 28 17.94 17.15 -17.69
C HIS A 28 17.52 18.06 -16.56
N VAL A 29 16.43 18.79 -16.79
CA VAL A 29 15.80 19.65 -15.79
C VAL A 29 14.55 18.94 -15.30
N LEU A 30 14.59 18.49 -14.06
CA LEU A 30 13.51 17.77 -13.40
C LEU A 30 12.74 18.74 -12.52
N SER A 31 11.41 18.73 -12.60
CA SER A 31 10.53 19.54 -11.75
C SER A 31 9.46 18.70 -11.09
N GLY A 32 9.17 18.98 -9.82
CA GLY A 32 8.17 18.25 -9.03
C GLY A 32 8.11 18.71 -7.59
N SER A 33 7.44 17.94 -6.73
CA SER A 33 7.46 18.21 -5.29
C SER A 33 8.86 17.98 -4.70
N MET A 34 9.18 18.66 -3.60
CA MET A 34 10.48 18.52 -2.93
C MET A 34 10.84 17.05 -2.64
N ALA A 35 9.87 16.25 -2.22
CA ALA A 35 10.06 14.84 -1.91
C ALA A 35 10.32 13.99 -3.16
N ALA A 36 9.60 14.25 -4.27
CA ALA A 36 9.81 13.54 -5.53
C ALA A 36 11.18 13.88 -6.13
N VAL A 37 11.57 15.16 -6.11
CA VAL A 37 12.88 15.61 -6.61
C VAL A 37 14.03 14.99 -5.81
N LYS A 38 13.94 14.95 -4.48
CA LYS A 38 14.95 14.26 -3.64
C LYS A 38 15.07 12.78 -4.00
N LYS A 39 13.96 12.06 -4.16
CA LYS A 39 13.96 10.65 -4.58
C LYS A 39 14.60 10.44 -5.95
N SER A 40 14.31 11.29 -6.94
CA SER A 40 14.98 11.25 -8.25
C SER A 40 16.50 11.45 -8.12
N ILE A 41 16.94 12.34 -7.23
CA ILE A 41 18.38 12.57 -6.97
C ILE A 41 19.01 11.34 -6.31
N ASP A 42 18.39 10.77 -5.27
CA ASP A 42 18.87 9.54 -4.63
C ASP A 42 18.97 8.40 -5.65
N TRP A 43 17.91 8.17 -6.42
CA TRP A 43 17.90 7.14 -7.47
C TRP A 43 19.01 7.34 -8.51
N PHE A 44 19.25 8.59 -8.92
CA PHE A 44 20.33 8.92 -9.83
C PHE A 44 21.71 8.66 -9.22
N CYS A 45 21.91 8.99 -7.94
CA CYS A 45 23.15 8.69 -7.23
C CYS A 45 23.41 7.18 -7.13
N ASP A 46 22.38 6.37 -6.90
CA ASP A 46 22.51 4.92 -6.72
C ASP A 46 22.60 4.15 -8.06
N THR A 47 21.87 4.56 -9.10
CA THR A 47 21.71 3.78 -10.34
C THR A 47 22.30 4.46 -11.59
N ALA A 48 22.83 5.68 -11.46
CA ALA A 48 23.27 6.53 -12.57
C ALA A 48 22.19 6.79 -13.66
N THR A 49 20.92 6.47 -13.37
CA THR A 49 19.80 6.60 -14.30
C THR A 49 18.87 7.73 -13.88
N ILE A 50 18.42 8.54 -14.84
CA ILE A 50 17.52 9.67 -14.58
C ILE A 50 16.08 9.19 -14.75
N ILE A 51 15.28 9.31 -13.68
CA ILE A 51 13.84 9.06 -13.70
C ILE A 51 13.12 10.37 -13.39
N ASP A 52 12.13 10.72 -14.23
CA ASP A 52 11.36 11.95 -14.08
C ASP A 52 10.54 11.95 -12.78
N PRO A 53 10.50 13.05 -12.02
CA PRO A 53 9.72 13.16 -10.78
C PRO A 53 8.22 12.84 -10.96
N LYS A 54 7.66 13.04 -12.16
CA LYS A 54 6.26 12.68 -12.45
C LYS A 54 6.03 11.18 -12.39
N GLU A 55 7.01 10.38 -12.82
CA GLU A 55 6.95 8.92 -12.74
C GLU A 55 6.93 8.47 -11.28
N PHE A 56 7.61 9.18 -10.37
CA PHE A 56 7.57 8.87 -8.94
C PHE A 56 6.21 9.17 -8.30
N SER A 57 5.49 10.19 -8.76
CA SER A 57 4.11 10.42 -8.31
C SER A 57 3.18 9.26 -8.73
N SER A 58 3.32 8.78 -9.96
CA SER A 58 2.58 7.62 -10.48
C SER A 58 2.96 6.30 -9.79
N LEU A 59 4.24 6.09 -9.48
CA LEU A 59 4.74 4.94 -8.74
C LEU A 59 4.35 4.97 -7.25
N ALA A 60 4.29 6.15 -6.64
CA ALA A 60 3.79 6.30 -5.27
C ALA A 60 2.29 5.99 -5.18
N ALA A 61 1.50 6.42 -6.17
CA ALA A 61 0.10 6.01 -6.30
C ALA A 61 -0.02 4.49 -6.47
N LYS A 62 0.75 3.89 -7.39
CA LYS A 62 0.75 2.43 -7.59
C LYS A 62 1.25 1.62 -6.39
N LYS A 63 2.21 2.13 -5.60
CA LYS A 63 2.66 1.46 -4.35
C LYS A 63 1.66 1.63 -3.21
N ALA A 64 0.95 2.76 -3.15
CA ALA A 64 -0.16 2.94 -2.22
C ALA A 64 -1.36 2.04 -2.57
N GLU A 65 -1.54 1.70 -3.85
CA GLU A 65 -2.53 0.69 -4.28
C GLU A 65 -2.02 -0.76 -4.14
N SER A 66 -0.71 -1.01 -4.28
CA SER A 66 -0.12 -2.36 -4.17
C SER A 66 0.20 -2.78 -2.73
N SER A 67 0.26 -1.82 -1.81
CA SER A 67 0.24 -2.10 -0.37
C SER A 67 -1.21 -1.97 0.05
N GLY A 68 -2.02 -2.98 -0.29
CA GLY A 68 -3.47 -2.88 -0.17
C GLY A 68 -3.84 -2.44 1.24
N GLN A 69 -4.69 -1.42 1.30
CA GLN A 69 -5.13 -0.81 2.55
C GLN A 69 -5.56 -1.90 3.52
N PRO A 70 -5.24 -1.78 4.83
CA PRO A 70 -5.66 -2.75 5.81
C PRO A 70 -7.18 -2.90 5.73
N ALA A 71 -7.63 -4.05 5.25
CA ALA A 71 -9.02 -4.34 5.00
C ALA A 71 -9.55 -5.18 6.15
N GLN A 72 -10.58 -4.66 6.83
CA GLN A 72 -11.28 -5.38 7.88
C GLN A 72 -12.74 -5.53 7.49
N GLU A 73 -13.23 -6.77 7.47
CA GLU A 73 -14.61 -7.10 7.16
C GLU A 73 -15.20 -7.98 8.25
N ASN A 74 -16.47 -7.73 8.60
CA ASN A 74 -17.20 -8.55 9.57
C ASN A 74 -18.11 -9.53 8.81
N PHE A 75 -17.93 -10.82 9.02
CA PHE A 75 -18.70 -11.88 8.35
C PHE A 75 -19.35 -12.80 9.40
N HIS A 76 -20.68 -12.77 9.50
CA HIS A 76 -21.45 -13.56 10.48
C HIS A 76 -20.97 -13.41 11.93
N GLY A 77 -20.48 -12.22 12.31
CA GLY A 77 -19.93 -11.93 13.63
C GLY A 77 -18.44 -12.29 13.80
N TYR A 78 -17.79 -12.83 12.77
CA TYR A 78 -16.36 -13.09 12.74
C TYR A 78 -15.62 -11.96 12.02
N THR A 79 -14.61 -11.40 12.68
CA THR A 79 -13.78 -10.34 12.09
C THR A 79 -12.68 -10.95 11.23
N ILE A 80 -12.76 -10.74 9.92
CA ILE A 80 -11.74 -11.12 8.95
C ILE A 80 -10.89 -9.88 8.66
N LYS A 81 -9.58 -10.02 8.76
CA LYS A 81 -8.62 -8.93 8.57
C LYS A 81 -7.60 -9.30 7.50
N ASN A 82 -7.09 -8.28 6.81
CA ASN A 82 -5.97 -8.37 5.91
C ASN A 82 -5.11 -7.13 6.05
N ASP A 83 -3.95 -7.28 6.70
CA ASP A 83 -3.03 -6.17 6.94
C ASP A 83 -2.08 -5.90 5.76
N THR A 84 -1.96 -6.86 4.84
CA THR A 84 -1.00 -6.80 3.71
C THR A 84 -1.63 -6.41 2.38
N GLY A 85 -2.96 -6.50 2.27
CA GLY A 85 -3.69 -6.26 1.03
C GLY A 85 -3.61 -7.39 0.00
N GLU A 86 -2.82 -8.44 0.24
CA GLU A 86 -2.73 -9.60 -0.66
C GLU A 86 -3.98 -10.48 -0.56
N ALA A 87 -4.45 -11.02 -1.70
CA ALA A 87 -5.68 -11.81 -1.77
C ALA A 87 -5.68 -13.08 -0.89
N ASN A 88 -4.50 -13.63 -0.58
CA ASN A 88 -4.32 -14.87 0.19
C ASN A 88 -3.88 -14.67 1.64
N SER A 89 -3.74 -13.41 2.07
CA SER A 89 -3.19 -13.06 3.39
C SER A 89 -4.29 -12.63 4.36
N TRP A 90 -5.53 -13.09 4.15
CA TRP A 90 -6.61 -12.85 5.09
C TRP A 90 -6.47 -13.78 6.30
N TYR A 91 -6.86 -13.29 7.46
CA TYR A 91 -6.93 -14.09 8.68
C TYR A 91 -8.18 -13.77 9.49
N CYS A 92 -8.62 -14.74 10.27
CA CYS A 92 -9.78 -14.62 11.14
C CYS A 92 -9.56 -15.47 12.40
N PHE A 93 -9.98 -14.97 13.55
CA PHE A 93 -10.09 -15.78 14.76
C PHE A 93 -11.45 -16.49 14.76
N PHE A 94 -11.43 -17.81 14.72
CA PHE A 94 -12.61 -18.65 14.67
C PHE A 94 -12.54 -19.71 15.78
N ASN A 95 -13.48 -19.67 16.73
CA ASN A 95 -13.54 -20.60 17.88
C ASN A 95 -12.19 -20.77 18.62
N GLY A 96 -11.48 -19.67 18.87
CA GLY A 96 -10.19 -19.70 19.56
C GLY A 96 -9.00 -20.17 18.70
N ARG A 97 -9.21 -20.46 17.40
CA ARG A 97 -8.16 -20.81 16.45
C ARG A 97 -8.00 -19.72 15.41
N LEU A 98 -6.75 -19.41 15.06
CA LEU A 98 -6.44 -18.49 13.96
C LEU A 98 -6.49 -19.28 12.64
N ILE A 99 -7.39 -18.89 11.75
CA ILE A 99 -7.45 -19.40 10.38
C ILE A 99 -6.90 -18.33 9.44
N LYS A 100 -6.03 -18.75 8.51
CA LYS A 100 -5.39 -17.89 7.51
C LYS A 100 -5.62 -18.45 6.11
N GLY A 101 -5.77 -17.58 5.11
CA GLY A 101 -5.90 -17.97 3.72
C GLY A 101 -6.63 -16.93 2.89
N GLY A 102 -7.14 -17.33 1.74
CA GLY A 102 -7.97 -16.45 0.91
C GLY A 102 -9.30 -16.13 1.56
N LYS A 103 -9.81 -14.90 1.36
CA LYS A 103 -11.11 -14.44 1.88
C LYS A 103 -12.24 -15.45 1.64
N LEU A 104 -12.35 -15.96 0.41
CA LEU A 104 -13.40 -16.90 0.02
C LEU A 104 -13.30 -18.23 0.77
N ALA A 105 -12.07 -18.70 1.05
CA ALA A 105 -11.86 -19.95 1.78
C ALA A 105 -12.27 -19.80 3.26
N ILE A 106 -11.94 -18.65 3.88
CA ILE A 106 -12.35 -18.34 5.25
C ILE A 106 -13.88 -18.25 5.35
N GLN A 107 -14.54 -17.55 4.41
CA GLN A 107 -16.00 -17.44 4.37
C GLN A 107 -16.67 -18.82 4.26
N LYS A 108 -16.22 -19.65 3.30
CA LYS A 108 -16.75 -21.01 3.12
C LYS A 108 -16.56 -21.89 4.36
N HIS A 109 -15.44 -21.75 5.07
CA HIS A 109 -15.19 -22.50 6.30
C HIS A 109 -16.18 -22.12 7.41
N ILE A 110 -16.43 -20.82 7.57
CA ILE A 110 -17.40 -20.29 8.54
C ILE A 110 -18.82 -20.78 8.21
N GLU A 111 -19.22 -20.70 6.94
CA GLU A 111 -20.54 -21.17 6.49
C GLU A 111 -20.72 -22.68 6.71
N ALA A 112 -19.74 -23.48 6.34
CA ALA A 112 -19.77 -24.93 6.55
C ALA A 112 -19.94 -25.29 8.03
N TYR A 113 -19.24 -24.56 8.91
CA TYR A 113 -19.37 -24.75 10.35
C TYR A 113 -20.77 -24.38 10.87
N LEU A 114 -21.35 -23.27 10.42
CA LEU A 114 -22.70 -22.86 10.82
C LEU A 114 -23.75 -23.90 10.40
N VAL A 115 -23.65 -24.44 9.18
CA VAL A 115 -24.54 -25.51 8.69
C VAL A 115 -24.37 -26.78 9.51
N ALA A 116 -23.14 -27.18 9.82
CA ALA A 116 -22.87 -28.36 10.65
C ALA A 116 -23.45 -28.21 12.06
N LYS A 117 -23.29 -27.02 12.66
CA LYS A 117 -23.84 -26.71 13.99
C LYS A 117 -25.37 -26.81 14.02
N GLN A 118 -26.06 -26.21 13.04
CA GLN A 118 -27.53 -26.29 12.96
C GLN A 118 -28.03 -27.73 12.82
N LYS A 119 -27.37 -28.57 12.02
CA LYS A 119 -27.72 -29.99 11.87
C LYS A 119 -27.53 -30.78 13.16
N ALA A 120 -26.45 -30.51 13.90
CA ALA A 120 -26.19 -31.16 15.19
C ALA A 120 -27.25 -30.80 16.25
N GLU A 121 -27.65 -29.52 16.31
CA GLU A 121 -28.70 -29.06 17.25
C GLU A 121 -30.08 -29.65 16.92
N GLN A 122 -30.38 -29.89 15.64
CA GLN A 122 -31.64 -30.56 15.23
C GLN A 122 -31.65 -32.05 15.58
N GLN A 123 -30.50 -32.71 15.57
CA GLN A 123 -30.39 -34.13 15.93
C GLN A 123 -30.49 -34.36 17.45
N GLN A 124 -30.08 -33.38 18.28
CA GLN A 124 -30.19 -33.49 19.74
C GLN A 124 -31.60 -33.17 20.28
N LYS A 125 -32.47 -32.56 19.48
CA LYS A 125 -33.85 -32.24 19.86
C LYS A 125 -34.89 -33.31 19.46
N LYS A 126 -34.45 -34.40 18.83
CA LYS A 126 -35.28 -35.59 18.58
C LYS A 126 -34.96 -36.67 19.59
#